data_AF-A0A931H937-F1
#
_entry.id   AF-A0A931H937-F1
#
_cell.length_a   1.000
_cell.length_b   1.000
_cell.length_c   1.000
_cell.angle_alpha   90.00
_cell.angle_beta   90.00
_cell.angle_gamma   90.00
#
_symmetry.space_group_name_H-M   'P 1'
#
loop_
_entity.id
_entity.type
_entity.pdbx_description
1 polymer ?
#
loop_
_entity_poly.entity_id
_entity_poly.type
_entity_poly.pdbx_seq_one_letter_code
_entity_poly.pdbx_strand_id
1 'polypeptide(L)'
;MLITAKAPVQLSLARSGGTIITARLDFWEATPNGWKAAGSNLLQQVTQALEKQQASLQPGQYTCVLTCRVEESVNGVFDFDIQVANKSVGAAHGDVNTTSDAHDSQAYKNQFILQVQ
;
A
#
# COMPACT_ATOMS: atom_id res chain seq x y z
N MET A 1 7.16 10.65 6.75
CA MET A 1 7.89 9.59 7.49
C MET A 1 9.08 9.12 6.67
N LEU A 2 10.21 8.74 7.29
CA LEU A 2 11.36 8.11 6.63
C LEU A 2 11.40 6.62 6.97
N ILE A 3 11.51 5.77 5.94
CA ILE A 3 11.70 4.32 6.01
C ILE A 3 13.07 3.97 5.43
N THR A 4 13.81 3.07 6.07
CA THR A 4 15.09 2.57 5.57
C THR A 4 14.97 1.08 5.30
N ALA A 5 15.42 0.62 4.13
CA ALA A 5 15.29 -0.77 3.70
C ALA A 5 16.53 -1.24 2.92
N LYS A 6 16.75 -2.56 2.88
CA LYS A 6 17.69 -3.20 1.95
C LYS A 6 16.95 -3.73 0.74
N ALA A 7 17.61 -3.78 -0.42
CA ALA A 7 17.06 -4.45 -1.59
C ALA A 7 17.14 -5.99 -1.47
N PRO A 8 16.12 -6.76 -1.91
CA PRO A 8 14.83 -6.27 -2.38
C PRO A 8 13.94 -5.80 -1.23
N VAL A 9 13.24 -4.69 -1.43
CA VAL A 9 12.40 -4.06 -0.41
C VAL A 9 11.14 -4.90 -0.22
N GLN A 10 10.94 -5.39 1.00
CA GLN A 10 9.74 -6.18 1.34
C GLN A 10 8.53 -5.27 1.49
N LEU A 11 7.43 -5.66 0.87
CA LEU A 11 6.13 -5.02 0.95
C LEU A 11 5.12 -6.05 1.45
N SER A 12 4.20 -5.63 2.32
CA SER A 12 3.08 -6.49 2.69
C SER A 12 1.81 -5.72 2.93
N LEU A 13 0.69 -6.37 2.66
CA LEU A 13 -0.65 -5.91 3.00
C LEU A 13 -1.33 -7.02 3.80
N ALA A 14 -1.55 -6.75 5.08
CA ALA A 14 -2.42 -7.55 5.94
C ALA A 14 -3.85 -7.02 5.82
N ARG A 15 -4.83 -7.92 5.75
CA ARG A 15 -6.25 -7.61 5.57
C ARG A 15 -7.09 -8.46 6.51
N SER A 16 -8.17 -7.90 7.03
CA SER A 16 -9.24 -8.65 7.68
C SER A 16 -10.60 -7.96 7.47
N GLY A 17 -11.68 -8.59 7.93
CA GLY A 17 -13.04 -8.01 7.83
C GLY A 17 -13.85 -8.40 6.58
N GLY A 18 -13.30 -9.20 5.66
CA GLY A 18 -14.08 -9.75 4.53
C GLY A 18 -14.47 -8.74 3.45
N THR A 19 -13.82 -7.57 3.45
CA THR A 19 -13.87 -6.55 2.40
C THR A 19 -12.77 -6.75 1.39
N ILE A 20 -12.98 -6.25 0.17
CA ILE A 20 -11.99 -6.31 -0.90
C ILE A 20 -11.02 -5.13 -0.72
N ILE A 21 -9.79 -5.42 -0.32
CA ILE A 21 -8.78 -4.37 -0.09
C ILE A 21 -7.65 -4.53 -1.10
N THR A 22 -7.40 -3.48 -1.89
CA THR A 22 -6.29 -3.42 -2.84
C THR A 22 -5.39 -2.24 -2.53
N ALA A 23 -4.09 -2.38 -2.77
CA ALA A 23 -3.15 -1.29 -2.57
C ALA A 23 -2.12 -1.20 -3.68
N ARG A 24 -1.79 0.03 -4.07
CA ARG A 24 -0.73 0.35 -5.01
C ARG A 24 0.31 1.21 -4.30
N LEU A 25 1.58 0.85 -4.46
CA LEU A 25 2.71 1.62 -4.00
C LEU A 25 3.53 2.07 -5.21
N ASP A 26 3.55 3.37 -5.46
CA ASP A 26 4.34 4.00 -6.53
C ASP A 26 5.63 4.58 -5.97
N PHE A 27 6.75 4.33 -6.66
CA PHE A 27 8.08 4.79 -6.28
C PHE A 27 8.55 5.88 -7.25
N TRP A 28 8.93 7.04 -6.70
CA TRP A 28 9.40 8.19 -7.47
C TRP A 28 10.80 8.60 -7.03
N GLU A 29 11.69 8.82 -7.99
CA GLU A 29 13.04 9.30 -7.79
C GLU A 29 13.11 10.79 -8.17
N ALA A 30 13.74 11.60 -7.32
CA ALA A 30 14.03 12.99 -7.64
C ALA A 30 15.27 13.06 -8.55
N THR A 31 15.16 13.82 -9.64
CA THR A 31 16.23 14.06 -10.61
C THR A 31 16.47 15.58 -10.71
N PRO A 32 17.62 16.03 -11.26
CA PRO A 32 17.86 17.46 -11.46
C PRO A 32 16.78 18.18 -12.28
N ASN A 33 16.06 17.44 -13.13
CA ASN A 33 15.05 17.98 -14.06
C ASN A 33 13.61 17.71 -13.60
N GLY A 34 13.40 17.20 -12.39
CA GLY A 34 12.06 16.87 -11.85
C GLY A 34 11.96 15.43 -11.36
N TRP A 35 10.78 14.82 -11.48
CA TRP A 35 10.50 13.50 -10.92
C TRP A 35 10.46 12.41 -11.98
N LYS A 36 11.04 11.25 -11.66
CA LYS A 36 11.03 10.05 -12.51
C LYS A 36 10.35 8.89 -11.79
N ALA A 37 9.43 8.21 -12.47
CA ALA A 37 8.86 6.96 -11.96
C ALA A 37 9.94 5.86 -11.94
N ALA A 38 10.18 5.29 -10.76
CA ALA A 38 11.13 4.20 -10.55
C ALA A 38 10.45 2.82 -10.60
N GLY A 39 9.14 2.76 -10.37
CA GLY A 39 8.34 1.54 -10.47
C GLY A 39 7.06 1.62 -9.65
N SER A 40 6.30 0.53 -9.66
CA SER A 40 5.11 0.38 -8.82
C SER A 40 4.85 -1.08 -8.47
N ASN A 41 4.29 -1.34 -7.29
CA ASN A 41 3.80 -2.64 -6.88
C ASN A 41 2.29 -2.57 -6.60
N LEU A 42 1.55 -3.59 -7.01
CA LEU A 42 0.11 -3.71 -6.82
C LEU A 42 -0.19 -4.95 -5.96
N LEU A 43 -0.69 -4.73 -4.75
CA LEU A 43 -1.14 -5.75 -3.82
C LEU A 43 -2.65 -5.97 -3.97
N GLN A 44 -3.03 -6.97 -4.75
CA GLN A 44 -4.41 -7.23 -5.19
C GLN A 44 -4.88 -8.69 -5.02
N GLN A 45 -4.13 -9.51 -4.27
CA GLN A 45 -4.54 -10.88 -3.95
C GLN A 45 -5.59 -10.87 -2.83
N VAL A 46 -6.81 -10.46 -3.17
CA VAL A 46 -7.91 -10.17 -2.22
C VAL A 46 -8.33 -11.37 -1.38
N THR A 47 -8.08 -12.59 -1.83
CA THR A 47 -8.39 -13.83 -1.11
C THR A 47 -7.36 -14.17 -0.02
N GLN A 48 -6.22 -13.47 0.02
CA GLN A 48 -5.17 -13.68 0.99
C GLN A 48 -5.22 -12.63 2.11
N ALA A 49 -5.38 -13.09 3.35
CA ALA A 49 -5.32 -12.23 4.54
C ALA A 49 -3.96 -11.55 4.70
N LEU A 50 -2.89 -12.12 4.15
CA LEU A 50 -1.57 -11.50 4.10
C LEU A 50 -0.98 -11.70 2.71
N GLU A 51 -0.83 -10.61 1.97
CA GLU A 51 -0.08 -10.59 0.72
C GLU A 51 1.31 -10.02 0.96
N LYS A 52 2.33 -10.66 0.39
CA LYS A 52 3.71 -10.19 0.42
C LYS A 52 4.24 -10.03 -1.00
N GLN A 53 4.93 -8.94 -1.25
CA GLN A 53 5.63 -8.68 -2.50
C GLN A 53 7.02 -8.12 -2.23
N GLN A 54 7.83 -8.07 -3.28
CA GLN A 54 9.16 -7.50 -3.24
C GLN A 54 9.31 -6.46 -4.35
N ALA A 55 9.95 -5.34 -4.03
CA ALA A 55 10.35 -4.33 -4.99
C ALA A 55 11.87 -4.36 -5.17
N SER A 56 12.30 -4.60 -6.40
CA SER A 56 13.72 -4.57 -6.78
C SER A 56 14.11 -3.14 -7.15
N LEU A 57 14.34 -2.32 -6.12
CA LEU A 57 14.82 -0.95 -6.25
C LEU A 57 16.34 -0.90 -6.13
N GLN A 58 16.98 0.02 -6.86
CA GLN A 58 18.40 0.30 -6.67
C GLN A 58 18.63 1.07 -5.35
N PRO A 59 19.85 1.04 -4.78
CA PRO A 59 20.18 1.91 -3.66
C PRO A 59 19.94 3.38 -4.02
N GLY A 60 19.26 4.11 -3.15
CA GLY A 60 18.82 5.48 -3.43
C GLY A 60 17.67 5.95 -2.55
N GLN A 61 17.28 7.21 -2.71
CA GLN A 61 16.16 7.81 -2.00
C GLN A 61 14.94 7.94 -2.92
N TYR A 62 13.80 7.47 -2.46
CA TYR A 62 12.53 7.48 -3.18
C TYR A 62 11.46 8.22 -2.40
N THR A 63 10.61 8.97 -3.10
CA THR A 63 9.30 9.38 -2.61
C THR A 63 8.29 8.31 -2.98
N CYS A 64 7.66 7.73 -1.97
CA CYS A 64 6.68 6.67 -2.16
C CYS A 64 5.27 7.23 -1.98
N VAL A 65 4.38 6.91 -2.92
CA VAL A 65 2.95 7.24 -2.83
C VAL A 65 2.18 5.94 -2.67
N LEU A 66 1.54 5.79 -1.51
CA LEU A 66 0.63 4.70 -1.23
C LEU A 66 -0.79 5.14 -1.58
N THR A 67 -1.48 4.32 -2.37
CA THR A 67 -2.94 4.39 -2.55
C THR A 67 -3.53 3.05 -2.18
N CYS A 68 -4.44 3.03 -1.21
CA CYS A 68 -5.21 1.85 -0.82
C CYS A 68 -6.69 2.11 -1.13
N ARG A 69 -7.38 1.11 -1.69
CA ARG A 69 -8.80 1.14 -1.94
C ARG A 69 -9.46 0.00 -1.16
N VAL A 70 -10.46 0.37 -0.37
CA VAL A 70 -11.37 -0.56 0.27
C VAL A 70 -12.64 -0.57 -0.56
N GLU A 71 -12.94 -1.71 -1.16
CA GLU A 71 -14.19 -2.02 -1.83
C GLU A 71 -15.01 -2.88 -0.88
N GLU A 72 -16.21 -2.40 -0.54
CA GLU A 72 -17.01 -2.97 0.52
C GLU A 72 -17.60 -4.32 0.09
N SER A 73 -17.39 -5.36 0.90
CA SER A 73 -18.02 -6.68 0.74
C SER A 73 -18.36 -7.32 2.10
N VAL A 74 -19.08 -8.44 2.00
CA VAL A 74 -20.21 -9.01 2.77
C VAL A 74 -20.29 -8.89 4.31
N ASN A 75 -19.25 -8.44 5.04
CA ASN A 75 -19.17 -8.71 6.50
C ASN A 75 -19.16 -7.48 7.41
N GLY A 76 -19.32 -6.26 6.89
CA GLY A 76 -19.61 -5.06 7.69
C GLY A 76 -18.42 -4.41 8.41
N VAL A 77 -17.21 -4.99 8.34
CA VAL A 77 -15.99 -4.41 8.95
C VAL A 77 -14.81 -4.53 7.98
N PHE A 78 -13.83 -3.65 8.04
CA PHE A 78 -12.54 -3.82 7.40
C PHE A 78 -11.40 -3.52 8.37
N ASP A 79 -10.27 -4.16 8.11
CA ASP A 79 -8.99 -3.81 8.72
C ASP A 79 -7.88 -4.03 7.69
N PHE A 80 -6.95 -3.08 7.59
CA PHE A 80 -5.71 -3.31 6.86
C PHE A 80 -4.50 -2.66 7.54
N ASP A 81 -3.35 -3.29 7.31
CA ASP A 81 -2.04 -2.72 7.60
C ASP A 81 -1.08 -2.97 6.42
N ILE A 82 -0.55 -1.88 5.89
CA ILE A 82 0.41 -1.88 4.79
C ILE A 82 1.78 -1.58 5.37
N GLN A 83 2.71 -2.50 5.12
CA GLN A 83 4.06 -2.40 5.62
C GLN A 83 5.08 -2.33 4.49
N VAL A 84 6.12 -1.52 4.71
CA VAL A 84 7.31 -1.44 3.88
C VAL A 84 8.53 -1.65 4.78
N ALA A 85 9.34 -2.66 4.45
CA ALA A 85 10.45 -3.11 5.28
C ALA A 85 10.05 -3.32 6.76
N ASN A 86 8.93 -4.01 6.97
CA ASN A 86 8.33 -4.32 8.28
C ASN A 86 7.93 -3.09 9.12
N LYS A 87 7.75 -1.92 8.49
CA LYS A 87 7.21 -0.72 9.13
C LYS A 87 5.87 -0.37 8.52
N SER A 88 4.86 -0.15 9.36
CA SER A 88 3.55 0.31 8.91
C SER A 88 3.67 1.69 8.25
N VAL A 89 3.18 1.80 7.03
CA VAL A 89 3.11 3.04 6.23
C VAL A 89 1.66 3.46 5.97
N GLY A 90 0.69 2.68 6.41
CA GLY A 90 -0.73 3.00 6.31
C GLY A 90 -1.54 1.87 6.91
N ALA A 91 -2.40 2.20 7.86
CA ALA A 91 -3.33 1.27 8.48
C ALA A 91 -4.65 1.98 8.73
N ALA A 92 -5.74 1.24 8.62
CA ALA A 92 -7.06 1.72 8.99
C ALA A 92 -7.95 0.54 9.34
N HIS A 93 -8.88 0.81 10.26
CA HIS A 93 -9.99 -0.07 10.59
C HIS A 93 -11.28 0.74 10.53
N GLY A 94 -12.38 0.05 10.31
CA GLY A 94 -13.70 0.68 10.37
C GLY A 94 -14.80 -0.27 9.95
N ASP A 95 -16.02 0.22 10.06
CA ASP A 95 -17.18 -0.47 9.52
C ASP A 95 -17.26 -0.22 8.01
N VAL A 96 -17.80 -1.19 7.27
CA VAL A 96 -18.23 -0.99 5.89
C VAL A 96 -19.73 -1.04 5.80
N ASN A 97 -20.30 -0.26 4.90
CA ASN A 97 -21.68 -0.45 4.52
C ASN A 97 -21.80 -1.84 3.83
N THR A 98 -22.88 -2.56 4.10
CA THR A 98 -23.12 -3.87 3.48
C THR A 98 -23.98 -3.75 2.21
N THR A 99 -24.28 -2.51 1.80
CA THR A 99 -24.99 -2.19 0.58
C THR A 99 -24.08 -2.36 -0.64
N SER A 100 -24.62 -2.90 -1.72
CA SER A 100 -23.89 -3.10 -2.98
C SER A 100 -23.76 -1.81 -3.80
N ASP A 101 -23.71 -0.63 -3.16
CA ASP A 101 -23.60 0.65 -3.87
C ASP A 101 -22.13 0.88 -4.28
N ALA A 102 -21.92 1.20 -5.55
CA ALA A 102 -20.59 1.47 -6.08
C ALA A 102 -19.96 2.77 -5.50
N HIS A 103 -20.79 3.64 -4.91
CA HIS A 103 -20.35 4.86 -4.24
C HIS A 103 -19.77 4.63 -2.84
N ASP A 104 -19.92 3.43 -2.28
CA ASP A 104 -19.47 3.09 -0.93
C ASP A 104 -17.97 2.74 -0.85
N SER A 105 -17.20 2.91 -1.93
CA SER A 105 -15.74 2.69 -1.91
C SER A 105 -14.99 3.77 -1.12
N GLN A 106 -14.02 3.37 -0.30
CA GLN A 106 -13.13 4.29 0.41
C GLN A 106 -11.70 4.24 -0.14
N ALA A 107 -11.04 5.40 -0.22
CA ALA A 107 -9.66 5.51 -0.69
C ALA A 107 -8.77 6.16 0.37
N TYR A 108 -7.68 5.48 0.70
CA TYR A 108 -6.66 5.96 1.62
C TYR A 108 -5.40 6.29 0.84
N LYS A 109 -4.79 7.42 1.17
CA LYS A 109 -3.54 7.86 0.55
C LYS A 109 -2.55 8.27 1.62
N ASN A 110 -1.30 7.87 1.42
CA ASN A 110 -0.20 8.34 2.25
C ASN A 110 1.05 8.55 1.40
N GLN A 111 1.95 9.39 1.90
CA GLN A 111 3.24 9.66 1.27
C GLN A 111 4.36 9.58 2.30
N PHE A 112 5.45 8.93 1.94
CA PHE A 112 6.63 8.79 2.79
C PHE A 112 7.91 8.72 1.95
N ILE A 113 9.04 8.88 2.62
CA ILE A 113 10.37 8.77 2.01
C ILE A 113 10.92 7.38 2.31
N LEU A 114 11.46 6.71 1.30
CA LEU A 114 12.14 5.42 1.41
C LEU A 114 13.61 5.59 1.03
N GLN A 115 14.51 5.26 1.96
CA GLN A 115 15.93 5.13 1.71
C GLN A 115 16.27 3.65 1.51
N VAL A 116 16.72 3.29 0.31
CA VAL A 116 17.24 1.95 -0.02
C VAL A 116 18.76 1.96 0.15
N GLN A 117 19.27 0.95 0.87
CA GLN A 117 20.68 0.72 1.16
C GLN A 117 21.19 -0.55 0.47
#